data_AF-A0A6F8TK73-F1
#
_entry.id   AF-A0A6F8TK73-F1
#
_cell.length_a   1.000
_cell.length_b   1.000
_cell.length_c   1.000
_cell.angle_alpha   90.00
_cell.angle_beta   90.00
_cell.angle_gamma   90.00
#
_symmetry.space_group_name_H-M   'P 1'
#
loop_
_entity.id
_entity.type
_entity.pdbx_description
1 polymer ?
#
loop_
_entity_poly.entity_id
_entity_poly.type
_entity_poly.pdbx_seq_one_letter_code
_entity_poly.pdbx_strand_id
1 'polypeptide(L)'
;MGFQRITVAGHRDKALEYGKDIWMKFTLPTQHIIYFGIQVKKGKLDSSGMTKAGNHNIAEIYNQTTMMLGHEIFDPETNKRVLVDHAYIIAGGEITKAARNWLGNKLDANKRSQIIFMDREDILNLFTVNLIEVPQLS
;
A
#
# COMPACT_ATOMS: atom_id res chain seq x y z
N MET A 1 -2.58 -14.27 -4.49
CA MET A 1 -3.53 -13.26 -3.95
C MET A 1 -4.59 -12.79 -4.95
N GLY A 2 -4.51 -13.10 -6.27
CA GLY A 2 -5.60 -12.82 -7.22
C GLY A 2 -5.81 -11.35 -7.60
N PHE A 3 -4.96 -10.43 -7.13
CA PHE A 3 -4.97 -9.03 -7.53
C PHE A 3 -4.50 -8.86 -8.98
N GLN A 4 -5.15 -7.94 -9.69
CA GLN A 4 -4.76 -7.48 -11.01
C GLN A 4 -4.22 -6.06 -10.93
N ARG A 5 -3.10 -5.78 -11.59
CA ARG A 5 -2.52 -4.43 -11.63
C ARG A 5 -3.31 -3.56 -12.60
N ILE A 6 -3.67 -2.34 -12.18
CA ILE A 6 -4.41 -1.38 -13.01
C ILE A 6 -3.45 -0.53 -13.85
N THR A 7 -2.19 -0.37 -13.41
CA THR A 7 -1.21 0.46 -14.11
C THR A 7 -0.85 -0.11 -15.48
N VAL A 8 -1.06 0.70 -16.52
CA VAL A 8 -0.66 0.41 -17.90
C VAL A 8 0.85 0.60 -18.03
N ALA A 9 1.59 -0.47 -18.27
CA ALA A 9 3.00 -0.37 -18.62
C ALA A 9 3.12 0.26 -20.03
N GLY A 10 3.59 1.52 -20.15
CA GLY A 10 4.11 2.00 -21.43
C GLY A 10 3.85 3.42 -21.92
N HIS A 11 3.58 4.43 -21.08
CA HIS A 11 3.66 5.83 -21.54
C HIS A 11 4.98 6.51 -21.15
N ARG A 12 5.45 7.35 -22.08
CA ARG A 12 6.80 7.93 -22.23
C ARG A 12 7.19 8.97 -21.16
N ASP A 13 6.42 9.07 -20.07
CA ASP A 13 6.60 9.99 -18.96
C ASP A 13 7.11 9.27 -17.70
N LYS A 14 8.11 8.41 -17.89
CA LYS A 14 8.88 7.74 -16.81
C LYS A 14 9.57 8.71 -15.83
N ALA A 15 9.51 10.02 -16.07
CA ALA A 15 10.17 11.05 -15.27
C ALA A 15 9.25 11.74 -14.25
N LEU A 16 7.94 11.50 -14.28
CA LEU A 16 6.97 12.05 -13.32
C LEU A 16 6.36 10.99 -12.39
N GLU A 17 6.71 9.71 -12.58
CA GLU A 17 6.46 8.67 -11.60
C GLU A 17 7.40 8.90 -10.41
N TYR A 18 6.98 9.77 -9.49
CA TYR A 18 7.40 9.68 -8.11
C TYR A 18 7.12 8.24 -7.67
N GLY A 19 8.15 7.40 -7.68
CA GLY A 19 7.97 5.98 -7.39
C GLY A 19 7.30 5.83 -6.03
N LYS A 20 6.09 5.25 -5.98
CA LYS A 20 5.59 4.50 -4.80
C LYS A 20 4.18 3.93 -4.87
N ASP A 21 3.30 4.40 -5.74
CA ASP A 21 1.89 3.97 -5.69
C ASP A 21 1.58 2.91 -6.75
N ILE A 22 1.37 1.67 -6.30
CA ILE A 22 0.87 0.59 -7.15
C ILE A 22 -0.64 0.52 -6.99
N TRP A 23 -1.35 0.58 -8.11
CA TRP A 23 -2.80 0.43 -8.17
C TRP A 23 -3.15 -1.00 -8.56
N MET A 24 -4.01 -1.63 -7.76
CA MET A 24 -4.51 -2.98 -8.00
C MET A 24 -6.02 -3.02 -7.88
N LYS A 25 -6.62 -4.04 -8.48
CA LYS A 25 -8.01 -4.40 -8.26
C LYS A 25 -8.15 -5.88 -7.95
N PHE A 26 -9.25 -6.21 -7.28
CA PHE A 26 -9.67 -7.57 -7.04
C PHE A 26 -11.14 -7.71 -7.44
N THR A 27 -11.42 -8.64 -8.35
CA THR A 27 -12.79 -8.95 -8.76
C THR A 27 -13.34 -10.05 -7.86
N LEU A 28 -14.38 -9.72 -7.11
CA LEU A 28 -15.09 -10.68 -6.27
C LEU A 28 -15.82 -11.71 -7.14
N PRO A 29 -16.15 -12.91 -6.60
CA PRO A 29 -16.99 -13.89 -7.31
C PRO A 29 -18.34 -13.33 -7.77
N THR A 30 -18.86 -12.31 -7.07
CA THR A 30 -20.08 -11.56 -7.44
C THR A 30 -19.87 -10.55 -8.59
N GLN A 31 -18.68 -10.50 -9.19
CA GLN A 31 -18.25 -9.55 -10.22
C GLN A 31 -18.06 -8.08 -9.79
N HIS A 32 -18.36 -7.72 -8.54
CA HIS A 32 -17.95 -6.44 -7.98
C HIS A 32 -16.42 -6.32 -7.92
N ILE A 33 -15.90 -5.14 -8.23
CA ILE A 33 -14.47 -4.84 -8.24
C ILE A 33 -14.15 -4.01 -7.00
N ILE A 34 -13.10 -4.41 -6.26
CA ILE A 34 -12.53 -3.62 -5.17
C ILE A 34 -11.18 -3.09 -5.61
N TYR A 35 -10.95 -1.80 -5.41
CA TYR A 35 -9.74 -1.08 -5.79
C TYR A 35 -8.81 -0.87 -4.60
N PHE A 36 -7.52 -1.07 -4.84
CA PHE A 36 -6.47 -1.01 -3.83
C PHE A 36 -5.34 -0.10 -4.29
N GLY A 37 -4.91 0.80 -3.42
CA GLY A 37 -3.63 1.48 -3.53
C GLY A 37 -2.60 0.80 -2.63
N ILE A 38 -1.33 0.79 -3.04
CA ILE A 38 -0.25 0.21 -2.25
C ILE A 38 0.87 1.21 -2.06
N GLN A 39 1.27 1.38 -0.81
CA GLN A 39 2.43 2.13 -0.39
C GLN A 39 3.47 1.19 0.22
N VAL A 40 4.61 1.00 -0.46
CA VAL A 40 5.72 0.14 0.03
C VAL A 40 6.87 0.98 0.60
N LYS A 41 7.47 0.53 1.71
CA LYS A 41 8.69 1.09 2.31
C LYS A 41 9.66 -0.03 2.70
N LYS A 42 10.95 0.12 2.38
CA LYS A 42 11.96 -0.94 2.60
C LYS A 42 12.38 -1.09 4.08
N GLY A 43 12.22 -0.04 4.89
CA GLY A 43 12.66 0.01 6.29
C GLY A 43 11.56 -0.14 7.33
N LYS A 44 11.93 0.07 8.59
CA LYS A 44 11.02 0.12 9.75
C LYS A 44 10.17 1.40 9.69
N LEU A 45 8.89 1.27 10.08
CA LEU A 45 7.98 2.39 10.27
C LEU A 45 7.78 2.64 11.77
N ASP A 46 8.26 3.79 12.24
CA ASP A 46 8.09 4.23 13.62
C ASP A 46 7.47 5.64 13.70
N SER A 47 7.00 5.99 14.89
CA SER A 47 6.42 7.30 15.18
C SER A 47 7.45 8.32 15.67
N SER A 48 8.75 8.00 15.61
CA SER A 48 9.79 8.92 16.07
C SER A 48 9.98 10.00 15.02
N GLY A 49 9.77 11.27 15.40
CA GLY A 49 9.73 12.42 14.49
C GLY A 49 11.06 12.75 13.80
N MET A 50 12.07 11.88 13.86
CA MET A 50 13.37 12.07 13.25
C MET A 50 13.74 10.86 12.41
N THR A 51 13.89 11.08 11.10
CA THR A 51 14.55 10.17 10.17
C THR A 51 16.01 9.98 10.60
N LYS A 52 16.30 9.05 11.51
CA LYS A 52 17.62 8.43 11.55
C LYS A 52 17.74 7.55 10.31
N ALA A 53 18.88 7.61 9.62
CA ALA A 53 19.14 6.96 8.34
C ALA A 53 18.62 5.50 8.32
N GLY A 54 17.44 5.28 7.72
CA GLY A 54 16.78 3.97 7.64
C GLY A 54 15.31 3.91 8.10
N ASN A 55 14.85 4.84 8.95
CA ASN A 55 13.46 4.87 9.43
C ASN A 55 12.64 5.88 8.63
N HIS A 56 11.51 5.43 8.07
CA HIS A 56 10.59 6.31 7.35
C HIS A 56 9.58 6.93 8.30
N ASN A 57 9.35 8.24 8.13
CA ASN A 57 8.46 9.01 8.98
C ASN A 57 6.99 8.64 8.70
N ILE A 58 6.26 8.28 9.75
CA ILE A 58 4.84 7.96 9.68
C ILE A 58 3.96 9.11 9.14
N ALA A 59 4.41 10.36 9.28
CA ALA A 59 3.72 11.52 8.72
C ALA A 59 3.77 11.56 7.18
N GLU A 60 4.87 11.10 6.58
CA GLU A 60 4.97 10.95 5.12
C GLU A 60 3.96 9.90 4.63
N ILE A 61 3.85 8.77 5.36
CA ILE A 61 2.91 7.69 5.06
C ILE A 61 1.47 8.18 5.18
N TYR A 62 1.15 8.96 6.21
CA TYR A 62 -0.18 9.55 6.38
C TYR A 62 -0.57 10.43 5.20
N ASN A 63 0.33 11.31 4.75
CA ASN A 63 0.07 12.19 3.60
C ASN A 63 -0.12 11.36 2.32
N GLN A 64 0.77 10.40 2.06
CA GLN A 64 0.67 9.48 0.91
C GLN A 64 -0.65 8.70 0.94
N THR A 65 -1.03 8.13 2.08
CA THR A 65 -2.26 7.37 2.24
C THR A 65 -3.51 8.24 2.06
N THR A 66 -3.48 9.47 2.57
CA THR A 66 -4.60 10.42 2.41
C THR A 66 -4.77 10.83 0.95
N MET A 67 -3.66 11.08 0.24
CA MET A 67 -3.68 11.34 -1.20
C MET A 67 -4.20 10.13 -1.98
N MET A 68 -3.76 8.93 -1.61
CA MET A 68 -4.16 7.67 -2.24
C MET A 68 -5.66 7.39 -2.13
N LEU A 69 -6.26 7.60 -0.96
CA LEU A 69 -7.70 7.43 -0.74
C LEU A 69 -8.54 8.55 -1.35
N GLY A 70 -7.95 9.73 -1.56
CA GLY A 70 -8.66 10.90 -2.11
C GLY A 70 -8.53 11.07 -3.63
N HIS A 71 -7.69 10.29 -4.30
CA HIS A 71 -7.38 10.45 -5.71
C HIS A 71 -8.07 9.38 -6.56
N GLU A 72 -8.81 9.80 -7.59
CA GLU A 72 -9.43 8.89 -8.53
C GLU A 72 -8.39 8.28 -9.48
N ILE A 73 -8.43 6.97 -9.66
CA ILE A 73 -7.64 6.25 -10.65
C ILE A 73 -8.49 5.92 -11.86
N PHE A 74 -7.87 5.85 -13.03
CA PHE A 74 -8.54 5.43 -14.26
C PHE A 74 -8.36 3.92 -14.45
N ASP A 75 -9.46 3.17 -14.55
CA ASP A 75 -9.46 1.76 -14.90
C ASP A 75 -9.75 1.59 -16.40
N PRO A 76 -8.76 1.16 -17.21
CA PRO A 76 -8.94 1.00 -18.65
C PRO A 76 -9.90 -0.12 -19.04
N GLU A 77 -10.11 -1.12 -18.17
CA GLU A 77 -11.01 -2.24 -18.50
C GLU A 77 -12.48 -1.85 -18.38
N THR A 78 -12.81 -0.99 -17.42
CA THR A 78 -14.18 -0.48 -17.22
C THR A 78 -14.39 0.90 -17.84
N ASN A 79 -13.32 1.54 -18.33
CA ASN A 79 -13.28 2.89 -18.88
C ASN A 79 -13.88 3.94 -17.92
N LYS A 80 -13.59 3.81 -16.63
CA LYS A 80 -14.12 4.67 -15.56
C LYS A 80 -13.00 5.22 -14.69
N ARG A 81 -13.27 6.40 -14.11
CA ARG A 81 -12.51 6.91 -12.98
C ARG A 81 -13.18 6.46 -11.69
N VAL A 82 -12.40 5.92 -10.77
CA VAL A 82 -12.87 5.31 -9.53
C VAL A 82 -11.98 5.72 -8.38
N LEU A 83 -12.56 5.89 -7.20
CA LEU A 83 -11.80 6.02 -5.97
C LEU A 83 -11.27 4.66 -5.51
N VAL A 84 -10.21 4.70 -4.74
CA VAL A 84 -9.63 3.52 -4.10
C VAL A 84 -10.45 3.15 -2.87
N ASP A 85 -10.82 1.88 -2.75
CA ASP A 85 -11.57 1.39 -1.59
C ASP A 85 -10.66 1.16 -0.38
N HIS A 86 -9.44 0.66 -0.61
CA HIS A 86 -8.49 0.30 0.46
C HIS A 86 -7.05 0.67 0.13
N ALA A 87 -6.26 0.99 1.16
CA ALA A 87 -4.84 1.28 1.04
C ALA A 87 -3.99 0.26 1.81
N TYR A 88 -3.06 -0.40 1.12
CA TYR A 88 -2.03 -1.23 1.73
C TYR A 88 -0.82 -0.38 2.13
N ILE A 89 -0.42 -0.46 3.40
CA ILE A 89 0.83 0.09 3.89
C ILE A 89 1.76 -1.08 4.20
N ILE A 90 2.77 -1.25 3.35
CA ILE A 90 3.69 -2.39 3.40
C ILE A 90 5.06 -1.91 3.86
N ALA A 91 5.62 -2.56 4.88
CA ALA A 91 6.98 -2.31 5.34
C ALA A 91 7.83 -3.58 5.26
N GLY A 92 9.05 -3.46 4.73
CA GLY A 92 10.06 -4.53 4.77
C GLY A 92 10.64 -4.77 6.16
N GLY A 93 10.43 -3.84 7.09
CA GLY A 93 10.72 -3.98 8.52
C GLY A 93 9.44 -4.03 9.36
N GLU A 94 9.60 -3.80 10.66
CA GLU A 94 8.46 -3.73 11.60
C GLU A 94 7.63 -2.45 11.37
N ILE A 95 6.30 -2.57 11.46
CA ILE A 95 5.40 -1.41 11.63
C ILE A 95 5.01 -1.35 13.10
N THR A 96 5.65 -0.45 13.85
CA THR A 96 5.48 -0.39 15.31
C THR A 96 4.03 -0.11 15.72
N LYS A 97 3.62 -0.62 16.88
CA LYS A 97 2.30 -0.33 17.46
C LYS A 97 2.05 1.18 17.62
N ALA A 98 3.10 1.94 17.95
CA ALA A 98 3.02 3.40 18.05
C ALA A 98 2.71 4.05 16.70
N ALA A 99 3.34 3.60 15.61
CA ALA A 99 3.04 4.07 14.25
C ALA A 99 1.61 3.72 13.82
N ARG A 100 1.15 2.48 14.07
CA ARG A 100 -0.24 2.05 13.77
C ARG A 100 -1.26 2.90 14.53
N ASN A 101 -1.02 3.16 15.82
CA ASN A 101 -1.89 4.01 16.65
C ASN A 101 -1.86 5.47 16.20
N TRP A 102 -0.69 5.99 15.83
CA TRP A 102 -0.54 7.37 15.36
C TRP A 102 -1.35 7.61 14.08
N LEU A 103 -1.26 6.69 13.09
CA LEU A 103 -2.09 6.73 11.89
C LEU A 103 -3.58 6.61 12.23
N GLY A 104 -3.95 5.64 13.08
CA GLY A 104 -5.33 5.38 13.46
C GLY A 104 -6.00 6.51 14.25
N ASN A 105 -5.22 7.39 14.89
CA ASN A 105 -5.72 8.58 15.60
C ASN A 105 -5.78 9.82 14.71
N LYS A 106 -4.98 9.88 13.64
CA LYS A 106 -4.96 11.01 12.69
C LYS A 106 -6.00 10.88 11.59
N LEU A 107 -6.38 9.65 11.25
CA LEU A 107 -7.42 9.37 10.28
C LEU A 107 -8.80 9.32 10.96
N ASP A 108 -9.82 9.77 10.24
CA ASP A 108 -11.21 9.56 10.65
C ASP A 108 -11.55 8.06 10.68
N ALA A 109 -12.60 7.69 11.41
CA ALA A 109 -12.97 6.29 11.62
C ALA A 109 -13.24 5.53 10.30
N ASN A 110 -13.73 6.22 9.27
CA ASN A 110 -14.04 5.63 7.96
C ASN A 110 -12.78 5.38 7.13
N LYS A 111 -11.82 6.31 7.10
CA LYS A 111 -10.53 6.12 6.40
C LYS A 111 -9.65 5.10 7.11
N ARG A 112 -9.79 4.98 8.43
CA ARG A 112 -9.05 3.99 9.22
C ARG A 112 -9.42 2.56 8.83
N SER A 113 -10.69 2.26 8.56
CA SER A 113 -11.13 0.91 8.17
C SER A 113 -10.66 0.52 6.76
N GLN A 114 -10.26 1.50 5.95
CA GLN A 114 -9.75 1.28 4.59
C GLN A 114 -8.26 0.91 4.57
N ILE A 115 -7.54 1.00 5.69
CA ILE A 115 -6.09 0.74 5.73
C ILE A 115 -5.78 -0.69 6.16
N ILE A 116 -4.93 -1.33 5.37
CA ILE A 116 -4.40 -2.65 5.63
C ILE A 116 -2.89 -2.55 5.81
N PHE A 117 -2.40 -2.93 6.99
CA PHE A 117 -0.98 -2.94 7.30
C PHE A 117 -0.39 -4.31 7.02
N MET A 118 0.80 -4.34 6.43
CA MET A 118 1.57 -5.55 6.20
C MET A 118 3.03 -5.28 6.54
N ASP A 119 3.55 -5.94 7.56
CA ASP A 119 4.97 -5.84 7.92
C ASP A 119 5.77 -7.06 7.46
N ARG A 120 7.05 -7.10 7.82
CA ARG A 120 7.95 -8.20 7.44
C ARG A 120 7.40 -9.59 7.79
N GLU A 121 6.80 -9.75 8.96
CA GLU A 121 6.30 -11.06 9.41
C GLU A 121 5.10 -11.48 8.55
N ASP A 122 4.20 -10.53 8.26
CA ASP A 122 3.06 -10.77 7.37
C ASP A 122 3.53 -11.21 5.96
N ILE A 123 4.58 -10.56 5.43
CA ILE A 123 5.17 -10.92 4.13
C ILE A 123 5.75 -12.34 4.17
N LEU A 124 6.52 -12.68 5.20
CA LEU A 124 7.11 -14.02 5.34
C LEU A 124 6.04 -15.11 5.48
N ASN A 125 4.98 -14.83 6.24
CA ASN A 125 3.85 -15.75 6.39
C ASN A 125 3.16 -16.04 5.05
N LEU A 126 3.11 -15.07 4.13
CA LEU A 126 2.57 -15.29 2.79
C LEU A 126 3.39 -16.31 1.98
N PHE A 127 4.72 -16.35 2.13
CA PHE A 127 5.54 -17.38 1.47
C PHE A 127 5.23 -18.77 2.02
N THR A 128 5.13 -18.90 3.35
CA THR A 128 4.80 -20.17 4.02
C THR A 128 3.43 -20.70 3.60
N VAL A 129 2.39 -19.85 3.64
CA VAL A 129 1.02 -20.26 3.33
C VAL A 129 0.84 -20.59 1.85
N ASN A 130 1.51 -19.87 0.95
CA ASN A 130 1.39 -20.10 -0.49
C ASN A 130 2.40 -21.15 -1.01
N LEU A 131 3.18 -21.79 -0.13
CA LEU A 131 4.22 -22.76 -0.48
C LEU A 131 5.21 -22.21 -1.53
N ILE A 132 5.51 -20.91 -1.44
CA ILE A 132 6.47 -20.23 -2.32
C ILE A 132 7.82 -20.21 -1.58
N GLU A 133 8.89 -20.62 -2.27
CA GLU A 133 10.24 -20.54 -1.68
C GLU A 133 10.61 -19.10 -1.33
N VAL A 134 11.13 -18.91 -0.12
CA VAL A 134 11.64 -17.61 0.31
C VAL A 134 12.88 -17.30 -0.54
N PRO A 135 13.00 -16.07 -1.10
CA PRO A 135 14.16 -15.70 -1.91
C PRO A 135 15.45 -15.88 -1.10
N GLN A 136 16.44 -16.58 -1.69
CA GLN A 136 17.77 -16.66 -1.07
C GLN A 136 18.45 -15.29 -1.17
N LEU A 137 19.00 -14.82 -0.06
CA LEU A 137 19.81 -13.61 -0.04
C LEU A 137 21.12 -13.89 -0.79
N SER A 138 21.28 -13.30 -1.96
CA SER A 138 22.55 -13.27 -2.72
C SER A 138 23.55 -12.30 -2.11
#